data_AF-G9HGW9-F1
#
_entry.id   AF-G9HGW9-F1
#
_cell.length_a   1.000
_cell.length_b   1.000
_cell.length_c   1.000
_cell.angle_alpha   90.00
_cell.angle_beta   90.00
_cell.angle_gamma   90.00
#
_symmetry.space_group_name_H-M   'P 1'
#
loop_
_entity.id
_entity.type
_entity.pdbx_description
1 polymer ?
#
loop_
_entity_poly.entity_id
_entity_poly.type
_entity_poly.pdbx_seq_one_letter_code
_entity_poly.pdbx_strand_id
1 'polypeptide(L)' 'GGEVERGLTMEDGVMLLVDASEGPLPQTRFVLRKALEAGLPVVLV' A
#
# COMPACT_ATOMS: atom_id res chain seq x y z
N GLY A 1 6.44 -10.68 -5.23
CA GLY A 1 7.18 -9.48 -5.63
C GLY A 1 6.49 -8.82 -6.80
N GLY A 2 6.68 -9.40 -8.00
CA GLY A 2 6.40 -8.74 -9.28
C GLY A 2 4.99 -8.19 -9.52
N GLU A 3 3.94 -8.85 -9.03
CA GLU A 3 2.56 -8.39 -9.27
C GLU A 3 2.24 -7.09 -8.52
N VAL A 4 2.71 -6.95 -7.29
CA VAL A 4 2.54 -5.71 -6.50
C VAL A 4 3.29 -4.56 -7.14
N GLU A 5 4.52 -4.81 -7.58
CA GLU A 5 5.34 -3.78 -8.23
C GLU A 5 4.74 -3.33 -9.56
N ARG A 6 4.25 -4.27 -10.38
CA ARG A 6 3.57 -3.97 -11.64
C ARG A 6 2.24 -3.23 -11.42
N GLY A 7 1.50 -3.60 -10.39
CA GLY A 7 0.28 -2.87 -9.99
C GLY A 7 0.62 -1.42 -9.65
N LEU A 8 1.55 -1.20 -8.72
CA LEU A 8 1.92 0.16 -8.28
C LEU A 8 2.47 1.06 -9.41
N THR A 9 3.05 0.51 -10.47
CA THR A 9 3.50 1.32 -11.64
C THR A 9 2.37 1.80 -12.55
N MET A 10 1.17 1.24 -12.42
CA MET A 10 0.03 1.49 -13.31
C MET A 10 -1.11 2.25 -12.61
N GLU A 11 -1.02 2.47 -11.30
CA GLU A 11 -2.05 3.10 -10.48
C GLU A 11 -1.67 4.53 -10.10
N ASP A 12 -2.69 5.39 -9.91
CA ASP A 12 -2.50 6.79 -9.51
C ASP A 12 -2.48 6.99 -7.98
N GLY A 13 -2.72 5.93 -7.19
CA GLY A 13 -2.80 6.01 -5.74
C GLY A 13 -3.14 4.68 -5.06
N VAL A 14 -3.09 4.66 -3.73
CA VAL A 14 -3.33 3.45 -2.92
C VAL A 14 -4.33 3.73 -1.80
N MET A 15 -5.29 2.83 -1.60
CA MET A 15 -6.19 2.82 -0.44
C MET A 15 -5.77 1.68 0.51
N LEU A 16 -5.40 2.04 1.74
CA LEU A 16 -5.01 1.10 2.77
C LEU A 16 -6.13 0.97 3.80
N LEU A 17 -6.83 -0.16 3.75
CA LEU A 17 -7.87 -0.53 4.71
C LEU A 17 -7.22 -1.16 5.95
N VAL A 18 -7.42 -0.55 7.11
CA VAL A 18 -6.89 -1.02 8.39
C VAL A 18 -8.02 -1.19 9.39
N ASP A 19 -8.14 -2.39 9.93
CA ASP A 19 -9.03 -2.63 11.06
C ASP A 19 -8.53 -1.87 12.29
N ALA A 20 -9.42 -1.11 12.93
CA ALA A 20 -9.06 -0.27 14.08
C ALA A 20 -8.66 -1.06 15.33
N SER A 21 -9.08 -2.32 15.44
CA SER A 21 -8.74 -3.22 16.54
C SER A 21 -7.44 -3.98 16.32
N GLU A 22 -7.14 -4.36 15.07
CA GLU A 22 -5.93 -5.13 14.73
C GLU A 22 -4.74 -4.26 14.31
N GLY A 23 -5.00 -3.08 13.74
CA GLY A 23 -3.96 -2.20 13.20
C GLY A 23 -3.28 -2.75 11.93
N PRO A 24 -2.21 -2.09 11.45
CA PRO A 24 -1.55 -2.45 10.19
C PRO A 24 -0.72 -3.73 10.32
N LEU A 25 -1.16 -4.78 9.61
CA LEU A 25 -0.52 -6.09 9.62
C LEU A 25 0.83 -6.10 8.86
N PRO A 26 1.78 -6.99 9.21
CA PRO A 26 3.10 -7.05 8.56
C PRO A 26 3.06 -7.16 7.03
N GLN A 27 2.06 -7.83 6.46
CA GLN A 27 1.92 -7.97 5.00
C GLN A 27 1.60 -6.63 4.33
N THR A 28 0.77 -5.79 4.97
CA THR A 28 0.39 -4.46 4.44
C THR A 28 1.57 -3.49 4.41
N ARG A 29 2.52 -3.63 5.34
CA ARG A 29 3.73 -2.79 5.42
C ARG A 29 4.62 -2.89 4.19
N PHE A 30 4.71 -4.08 3.58
CA PHE A 30 5.51 -4.30 2.39
C PHE A 30 4.98 -3.49 1.19
N VAL A 31 3.67 -3.51 1.00
CA VAL A 31 2.99 -2.79 -0.09
C VAL A 31 3.00 -1.29 0.18
N LEU A 32 2.68 -0.88 1.41
CA LEU A 32 2.69 0.52 1.83
C LEU A 32 4.06 1.17 1.61
N ARG A 33 5.15 0.48 2.00
CA ARG A 33 6.50 1.00 1.79
C ARG A 33 6.79 1.26 0.31
N LYS A 34 6.43 0.33 -0.58
CA LYS A 34 6.63 0.48 -2.03
C LYS A 34 5.79 1.61 -2.62
N ALA A 35 4.55 1.78 -2.16
CA ALA A 35 3.69 2.87 -2.60
C ALA A 35 4.27 4.25 -2.20
N LEU A 36 4.79 4.36 -0.98
CA LEU A 36 5.46 5.58 -0.50
C LEU A 36 6.78 5.85 -1.24
N GLU A 37 7.59 4.82 -1.51
CA GLU A 37 8.82 4.94 -2.31
C GLU A 37 8.51 5.37 -3.76
N ALA A 38 7.37 4.97 -4.31
CA ALA A 38 6.88 5.39 -5.63
C ALA A 38 6.24 6.79 -5.63
N GLY A 39 6.11 7.44 -4.47
CA GLY A 39 5.51 8.76 -4.35
C GLY A 39 3.98 8.77 -4.59
N LEU A 40 3.33 7.62 -4.49
CA LEU A 40 1.89 7.51 -4.70
C LEU A 40 1.13 8.09 -3.50
N PRO A 41 0.03 8.83 -3.72
CA PRO A 41 -0.85 9.26 -2.65
C PRO A 41 -1.48 8.04 -1.97
N VAL A 42 -1.43 8.02 -0.63
CA VAL A 42 -2.00 6.95 0.18
C VAL A 42 -3.14 7.49 1.03
N VAL A 43 -4.30 6.84 0.95
CA VAL A 43 -5.45 7.10 1.80
C VAL A 43 -5.59 5.95 2.79
N LEU A 44 -5.62 6.27 4.09
CA LEU A 44 -5.90 5.33 5.16
C LEU A 44 -7.41 5.31 5.44
N VAL A 45 -8.01 4.12 5.50
CA VAL A 45 -9.42 3.90 5.83
C VAL A 45 -9.56 2.87 6.94
#